data_AF-A0A1L5F5Q0-F1
#
_entry.id   AF-A0A1L5F5Q0-F1
#
_cell.length_a   1.000
_cell.length_b   1.000
_cell.length_c   1.000
_cell.angle_alpha   90.00
_cell.angle_beta   90.00
_cell.angle_gamma   90.00
#
_symmetry.space_group_name_H-M   'P 1'
#
loop_
_entity.id
_entity.type
_entity.pdbx_description
1 polymer ?
#
loop_
_entity_poly.entity_id
_entity_poly.type
_entity_poly.pdbx_seq_one_letter_code
_entity_poly.pdbx_strand_id
1 'polypeptide(L)'
;MDRINAILKNQKFCRYLQKNSQIEKHREFCKHDICHSLDVARIAYITVLENNIHIKKENIYAAALLHDIGKWMQYEEYIPHELASAKLSEDILIECSFTEDEIEQILNMILGHRKKDPDNPINSIFYSSDKISRNCFNCEAIFKCNWGERKKNYNIKY
;
A
#
# COMPACT_ATOMS: atom_id res chain seq x y z
N MET A 1 9.83 15.78 0.83
CA MET A 1 8.44 15.47 1.23
C MET A 1 7.43 16.22 0.37
N ASP A 2 7.82 17.26 -0.38
CA ASP A 2 6.90 18.05 -1.20
C ASP A 2 6.18 17.21 -2.25
N ARG A 3 6.87 16.23 -2.86
CA ARG A 3 6.26 15.30 -3.82
C ARG A 3 5.23 14.37 -3.20
N ILE A 4 5.42 13.96 -1.95
CA ILE A 4 4.42 13.18 -1.19
C ILE A 4 3.18 14.02 -0.91
N ASN A 5 3.38 15.29 -0.52
CA ASN A 5 2.28 16.23 -0.37
C ASN A 5 1.60 16.55 -1.72
N ALA A 6 2.34 16.50 -2.83
CA ALA A 6 1.78 16.62 -4.17
C ALA A 6 0.88 15.42 -4.51
N ILE A 7 1.28 14.18 -4.19
CA ILE A 7 0.43 12.99 -4.32
C ILE A 7 -0.86 13.17 -3.51
N LEU A 8 -0.78 13.60 -2.25
CA LEU A 8 -1.96 13.82 -1.40
C LEU A 8 -2.94 14.88 -1.96
N LYS A 9 -2.44 15.83 -2.75
CA LYS A 9 -3.24 16.88 -3.40
C LYS A 9 -3.62 16.53 -4.84
N ASN A 10 -3.10 15.43 -5.39
CA ASN A 10 -3.31 15.04 -6.77
C ASN A 10 -4.78 14.63 -6.98
N GLN A 11 -5.42 15.17 -8.03
CA GLN A 11 -6.84 14.95 -8.28
C GLN A 11 -7.16 13.48 -8.60
N LYS A 12 -6.28 12.78 -9.33
CA LYS A 12 -6.44 11.35 -9.63
C LYS A 12 -6.34 10.53 -8.35
N PHE A 13 -5.33 10.80 -7.51
CA PHE A 13 -5.19 10.15 -6.21
C PHE A 13 -6.45 10.30 -5.35
N CYS A 14 -6.91 11.54 -5.12
CA CYS A 14 -8.11 11.82 -4.35
C CYS A 14 -9.35 11.11 -4.90
N ARG A 15 -9.51 11.10 -6.23
CA ARG A 15 -10.62 10.42 -6.91
C ARG A 15 -10.59 8.91 -6.71
N TYR A 16 -9.43 8.27 -6.85
CA TYR A 16 -9.30 6.82 -6.71
C TYR A 16 -9.48 6.37 -5.26
N LEU A 17 -8.94 7.13 -4.30
CA LEU A 17 -9.20 6.89 -2.89
C LEU A 17 -10.69 7.06 -2.54
N GLN A 18 -11.37 8.05 -3.14
CA GLN A 18 -12.82 8.21 -2.98
C GLN A 18 -13.59 7.02 -3.55
N LYS A 19 -13.20 6.50 -4.73
CA LYS A 19 -13.81 5.28 -5.29
C LYS A 19 -13.67 4.08 -4.36
N ASN A 20 -12.48 3.85 -3.81
CA ASN A 20 -12.26 2.83 -2.78
C ASN A 20 -13.19 3.05 -1.57
N SER A 21 -13.26 4.28 -1.06
CA SER A 21 -14.14 4.59 0.07
C SER A 21 -15.63 4.34 -0.22
N GLN A 22 -16.10 4.57 -1.45
CA GLN A 22 -17.50 4.32 -1.80
C GLN A 22 -17.80 2.83 -1.88
N ILE A 23 -16.96 2.05 -2.56
CA ILE A 23 -17.18 0.61 -2.71
C ILE A 23 -17.00 -0.15 -1.38
N GLU A 24 -16.16 0.38 -0.48
CA GLU A 24 -15.93 -0.16 0.86
C GLU A 24 -16.79 0.48 1.96
N LYS A 25 -17.80 1.29 1.61
CA LYS A 25 -18.63 2.01 2.58
C LYS A 25 -19.22 1.07 3.64
N HIS A 26 -19.74 -0.07 3.21
CA HIS A 26 -20.35 -1.10 4.07
C HIS A 26 -19.45 -2.30 4.34
N ARG A 27 -18.16 -2.21 4.00
CA ARG A 27 -17.19 -3.28 4.25
C ARG A 27 -16.91 -3.39 5.76
N GLU A 28 -17.21 -4.55 6.34
CA GLU A 28 -16.92 -4.87 7.75
C GLU A 28 -15.46 -5.29 8.00
N PHE A 29 -14.73 -5.64 6.94
CA PHE A 29 -13.31 -5.99 7.00
C PHE A 29 -12.40 -4.77 6.90
N CYS A 30 -11.09 -4.97 7.11
CA CYS A 30 -10.08 -3.93 6.92
C CYS A 30 -10.25 -3.23 5.56
N LYS A 31 -10.33 -1.90 5.60
CA LYS A 31 -10.49 -1.02 4.44
C LYS A 31 -9.13 -0.57 3.91
N HIS A 32 -9.12 -0.04 2.70
CA HIS A 32 -7.92 0.45 2.02
C HIS A 32 -7.97 1.99 2.01
N ASP A 33 -7.91 2.56 3.21
CA ASP A 33 -7.95 4.00 3.46
C ASP A 33 -6.56 4.60 3.66
N ILE A 34 -6.51 5.92 3.83
CA ILE A 34 -5.26 6.67 4.02
C ILE A 34 -4.52 6.26 5.30
N CYS A 35 -5.23 5.85 6.35
CA CYS A 35 -4.62 5.42 7.60
C CYS A 35 -3.82 4.13 7.38
N HIS A 36 -4.42 3.15 6.71
CA HIS A 36 -3.73 1.93 6.28
C HIS A 36 -2.47 2.26 5.48
N SER A 37 -2.59 3.08 4.43
CA SER A 37 -1.44 3.47 3.59
C SER A 37 -0.30 4.11 4.39
N LEU A 38 -0.62 5.00 5.34
CA LEU A 38 0.40 5.66 6.16
C LEU A 38 1.05 4.71 7.18
N ASP A 39 0.30 3.74 7.71
CA ASP A 39 0.85 2.73 8.60
C ASP A 39 1.81 1.81 7.84
N VAL A 40 1.47 1.38 6.61
CA VAL A 40 2.39 0.67 5.72
C VAL A 40 3.66 1.48 5.46
N ALA A 41 3.53 2.77 5.14
CA ALA A 41 4.66 3.65 4.85
C ALA A 41 5.65 3.75 6.02
N ARG A 42 5.10 3.93 7.23
CA ARG A 42 5.90 4.10 8.46
C ARG A 42 6.61 2.81 8.84
N ILE A 43 5.88 1.69 8.84
CA ILE A 43 6.41 0.37 9.15
C ILE A 43 7.52 0.02 8.14
N ALA A 44 7.23 0.14 6.84
CA ALA A 44 8.21 -0.16 5.79
C ALA A 44 9.48 0.70 5.92
N TYR A 45 9.33 2.00 6.22
CA TYR A 45 10.48 2.87 6.37
C TYR A 45 11.32 2.55 7.61
N ILE A 46 10.69 2.23 8.73
CA ILE A 46 11.40 1.78 9.94
C ILE A 46 12.19 0.51 9.65
N THR A 47 11.54 -0.50 9.06
CA THR A 47 12.21 -1.77 8.74
C THR A 47 13.35 -1.58 7.75
N VAL A 48 13.19 -0.71 6.74
CA VAL A 48 14.27 -0.35 5.81
C VAL A 48 15.48 0.24 6.53
N LEU A 49 15.25 1.13 7.49
CA LEU A 49 16.33 1.74 8.28
C LEU A 49 17.04 0.69 9.15
N GLU A 50 16.28 -0.17 9.83
CA GLU A 50 16.83 -1.24 10.68
C GLU A 50 17.66 -2.27 9.89
N ASN A 51 17.29 -2.50 8.63
CA ASN A 51 18.01 -3.41 7.74
C ASN A 51 19.14 -2.72 6.94
N ASN A 52 19.42 -1.43 7.18
CA ASN A 52 20.42 -0.64 6.46
C ASN A 52 20.25 -0.65 4.93
N ILE A 53 19.01 -0.69 4.44
CA ILE A 53 18.74 -0.71 2.99
C ILE A 53 18.71 0.72 2.46
N HIS A 54 19.49 0.98 1.41
CA HIS A 54 19.55 2.29 0.79
C HIS A 54 18.40 2.49 -0.21
N ILE A 55 17.38 3.23 0.19
CA ILE A 55 16.26 3.63 -0.66
C ILE A 55 15.74 5.00 -0.22
N LYS A 56 15.26 5.80 -1.16
CA LYS A 56 14.69 7.11 -0.87
C LYS A 56 13.41 6.94 -0.05
N LYS A 57 13.33 7.63 1.09
CA LYS A 57 12.11 7.69 1.93
C LYS A 57 10.86 8.04 1.13
N GLU A 58 10.98 8.97 0.17
CA GLU A 58 9.87 9.36 -0.68
C GLU A 58 9.36 8.21 -1.54
N ASN A 59 10.22 7.33 -2.05
CA ASN A 59 9.79 6.20 -2.89
C ASN A 59 8.95 5.21 -2.07
N ILE A 60 9.34 4.95 -0.81
CA ILE A 60 8.56 4.10 0.11
C ILE A 60 7.18 4.71 0.39
N TYR A 61 7.14 6.01 0.72
CA TYR A 61 5.88 6.69 1.01
C TYR A 61 4.97 6.78 -0.21
N ALA A 62 5.53 7.03 -1.40
CA ALA A 62 4.77 7.04 -2.64
C ALA A 62 4.17 5.65 -2.93
N ALA A 63 4.98 4.58 -2.85
CA ALA A 63 4.48 3.22 -3.01
C ALA A 63 3.36 2.89 -2.02
N ALA A 64 3.54 3.22 -0.74
CA ALA A 64 2.55 2.96 0.31
C ALA A 64 1.24 3.73 0.13
N LEU A 65 1.29 4.99 -0.29
CA LEU A 65 0.09 5.77 -0.62
C LEU A 65 -0.65 5.19 -1.82
N LEU A 66 0.09 4.67 -2.80
CA LEU A 66 -0.45 4.30 -4.09
C LEU A 66 -0.81 2.82 -4.24
N HIS A 67 -0.30 1.90 -3.40
CA HIS A 67 -0.38 0.45 -3.64
C HIS A 67 -1.79 -0.14 -3.74
N ASP A 68 -2.78 0.52 -3.14
CA ASP A 68 -4.17 0.04 -3.06
C ASP A 68 -5.18 0.95 -3.79
N ILE A 69 -4.74 2.02 -4.48
CA ILE A 69 -5.67 2.99 -5.10
C ILE A 69 -6.53 2.38 -6.22
N GLY A 70 -6.11 1.24 -6.77
CA GLY A 70 -6.84 0.46 -7.76
C GLY A 70 -7.81 -0.56 -7.16
N LYS A 71 -8.04 -0.57 -5.84
CA LYS A 71 -8.87 -1.59 -5.18
C LYS A 71 -10.30 -1.65 -5.72
N TRP A 72 -10.90 -0.51 -6.04
CA TRP A 72 -12.23 -0.43 -6.66
C TRP A 72 -12.32 -1.21 -7.98
N MET A 73 -11.26 -1.26 -8.79
CA MET A 73 -11.23 -2.01 -10.05
C MET A 73 -11.25 -3.53 -9.83
N GLN A 74 -10.77 -4.01 -8.68
CA GLN A 74 -10.89 -5.42 -8.33
C GLN A 74 -12.34 -5.85 -8.14
N TYR A 75 -13.17 -4.97 -7.59
CA TYR A 75 -14.58 -5.24 -7.36
C TYR A 75 -15.43 -5.04 -8.62
N GLU A 76 -15.17 -3.98 -9.39
CA GLU A 76 -15.98 -3.62 -10.55
C GLU A 76 -15.55 -4.34 -11.84
N GLU A 77 -14.24 -4.53 -12.03
CA GLU A 77 -13.66 -4.97 -13.30
C GLU A 77 -12.91 -6.31 -13.20
N TYR A 78 -12.86 -6.92 -12.01
CA TYR A 78 -12.13 -8.17 -11.73
C TYR A 78 -10.62 -8.09 -12.01
N ILE A 79 -10.06 -6.88 -12.07
CA ILE A 79 -8.62 -6.66 -12.28
C ILE A 79 -7.89 -6.80 -10.94
N PRO A 80 -6.80 -7.59 -10.85
CA PRO A 80 -5.97 -7.64 -9.64
C PRO A 80 -5.52 -6.23 -9.22
N HIS A 81 -5.78 -5.84 -7.97
CA HIS A 81 -5.59 -4.46 -7.52
C HIS A 81 -4.13 -4.01 -7.56
N GLU A 82 -3.15 -4.91 -7.50
CA GLU A 82 -1.74 -4.59 -7.69
C GLU A 82 -1.45 -4.11 -9.11
N LEU A 83 -2.09 -4.71 -10.13
CA LEU A 83 -1.93 -4.33 -11.53
C LEU A 83 -2.69 -3.02 -11.82
N ALA A 84 -3.91 -2.92 -11.29
CA ALA A 84 -4.71 -1.70 -11.38
C ALA A 84 -3.99 -0.52 -10.72
N SER A 85 -3.51 -0.70 -9.48
CA SER A 85 -2.81 0.35 -8.74
C SER A 85 -1.52 0.75 -9.43
N ALA A 86 -0.70 -0.19 -9.92
CA ALA A 86 0.52 0.13 -10.66
C ALA A 86 0.21 1.01 -11.89
N LYS A 87 -0.79 0.63 -12.70
CA LYS A 87 -1.21 1.40 -13.87
C LYS A 87 -1.69 2.81 -13.50
N LEU A 88 -2.50 2.94 -12.45
CA LEU A 88 -3.01 4.24 -12.00
C LEU A 88 -1.91 5.12 -11.37
N SER A 89 -0.88 4.49 -10.79
CA SER A 89 0.19 5.16 -10.06
C SER A 89 1.18 5.85 -10.99
N GLU A 90 1.49 5.24 -12.14
CA GLU A 90 2.44 5.77 -13.11
C GLU A 90 2.11 7.23 -13.49
N ASP A 91 0.87 7.48 -13.91
CA ASP A 91 0.34 8.81 -14.21
C ASP A 91 0.53 9.81 -13.05
N ILE A 92 0.20 9.40 -11.82
CA ILE A 92 0.29 10.26 -10.63
C ILE A 92 1.74 10.60 -10.32
N LEU A 93 2.65 9.63 -10.47
CA LEU A 93 4.07 9.81 -10.20
C LEU A 93 4.72 10.76 -11.22
N ILE A 94 4.35 10.64 -12.51
CA ILE A 94 4.77 11.58 -13.56
C ILE A 94 4.28 13.00 -13.21
N GLU A 95 3.00 13.16 -12.88
CA GLU A 95 2.41 14.46 -12.48
C GLU A 95 3.08 15.04 -11.23
N CYS A 96 3.60 14.19 -10.34
CA CYS A 96 4.29 14.60 -9.11
C CYS A 96 5.82 14.72 -9.27
N SER A 97 6.33 14.69 -10.50
CA SER A 97 7.76 14.89 -10.81
C SER A 97 8.70 13.85 -10.16
N PHE A 98 8.30 12.58 -10.16
CA PHE A 98 9.22 11.47 -9.92
C PHE A 98 10.03 11.17 -11.18
N THR A 99 11.30 10.78 -11.02
CA THR A 99 12.14 10.38 -12.16
C THR A 99 11.77 8.98 -12.65
N GLU A 100 12.15 8.62 -13.87
CA GLU A 100 11.90 7.28 -14.43
C GLU A 100 12.40 6.16 -13.51
N ASP A 101 13.64 6.25 -13.01
CA ASP A 101 14.19 5.28 -12.04
C ASP A 101 13.38 5.18 -10.74
N GLU A 102 12.85 6.31 -10.25
CA GLU A 102 12.03 6.33 -9.04
C GLU A 102 10.66 5.72 -9.31
N ILE A 103 10.06 6.01 -10.47
CA ILE A 103 8.79 5.42 -10.91
C ILE A 103 8.93 3.91 -11.01
N GLU A 104 9.97 3.40 -11.68
CA GLU A 104 10.22 1.96 -11.79
C GLU A 104 10.32 1.30 -10.41
N GLN A 105 11.10 1.90 -9.49
CA GLN A 105 11.25 1.37 -8.14
C GLN A 105 9.93 1.38 -7.35
N ILE A 106 9.12 2.45 -7.49
CA ILE A 106 7.83 2.58 -6.83
C ILE A 106 6.82 1.55 -7.38
N LEU A 107 6.75 1.41 -8.71
CA LEU A 107 5.87 0.45 -9.36
C LEU A 107 6.29 -1.00 -9.03
N ASN A 108 7.58 -1.29 -8.91
CA ASN A 108 8.05 -2.62 -8.49
C ASN A 108 7.52 -3.01 -7.10
N MET A 109 7.56 -2.09 -6.13
CA MET A 109 6.98 -2.31 -4.79
C MET A 109 5.47 -2.54 -4.86
N ILE A 110 4.76 -1.72 -5.65
CA ILE A 110 3.30 -1.86 -5.82
C ILE A 110 2.95 -3.21 -6.46
N LEU A 111 3.67 -3.66 -7.49
CA LEU A 111 3.41 -4.94 -8.14
C LEU A 111 3.74 -6.14 -7.22
N GLY A 112 4.78 -6.00 -6.39
CA GLY A 112 5.26 -7.04 -5.49
C GLY A 112 4.45 -7.21 -4.19
N HIS A 113 3.63 -6.24 -3.78
CA HIS A 113 3.10 -6.18 -2.41
C HIS A 113 2.19 -7.35 -1.99
N ARG A 114 1.73 -8.19 -2.93
CA ARG A 114 0.84 -9.33 -2.63
C ARG A 114 1.55 -10.64 -2.37
N LYS A 115 2.83 -10.77 -2.72
CA LYS A 115 3.62 -11.99 -2.53
C LYS A 115 4.98 -11.64 -1.93
N LYS A 116 5.38 -12.40 -0.92
CA LYS A 116 6.73 -12.29 -0.37
C LYS A 116 7.72 -12.76 -1.44
N ASP A 117 8.70 -11.94 -1.72
CA ASP A 117 9.78 -12.22 -2.66
C ASP A 117 11.11 -12.29 -1.88
N PRO A 118 11.65 -13.49 -1.61
CA PRO A 118 12.88 -13.65 -0.86
C PRO A 118 14.10 -13.02 -1.55
N ASP A 119 14.06 -12.91 -2.87
CA ASP A 119 15.18 -12.41 -3.68
C ASP A 119 15.13 -10.89 -3.85
N ASN A 120 14.03 -10.26 -3.44
CA ASN A 120 13.86 -8.81 -3.40
C ASN A 120 13.53 -8.33 -1.97
N PRO A 121 14.55 -7.90 -1.19
CA PRO A 121 14.38 -7.47 0.19
C PRO A 121 13.35 -6.34 0.37
N ILE A 122 13.32 -5.37 -0.55
CA ILE A 122 12.38 -4.24 -0.49
C ILE A 122 10.94 -4.72 -0.68
N ASN A 123 10.67 -5.59 -1.66
CA ASN A 123 9.34 -6.16 -1.85
C ASN A 123 8.92 -7.05 -0.68
N SER A 124 9.85 -7.79 -0.09
CA SER A 124 9.61 -8.57 1.12
C SER A 124 9.23 -7.69 2.33
N ILE A 125 9.91 -6.55 2.51
CA ILE A 125 9.59 -5.57 3.56
C ILE A 125 8.21 -4.96 3.30
N PHE A 126 7.95 -4.53 2.07
CA PHE A 126 6.70 -3.87 1.71
C PHE A 126 5.50 -4.82 1.84
N TYR A 127 5.63 -6.06 1.36
CA TYR A 127 4.66 -7.14 1.60
C TYR A 127 4.38 -7.32 3.09
N SER A 128 5.43 -7.42 3.91
CA SER A 128 5.29 -7.65 5.34
C SER A 128 4.61 -6.47 6.03
N SER A 129 4.97 -5.25 5.64
CA SER A 129 4.43 -3.98 6.16
C SER A 129 2.92 -3.86 5.92
N ASP A 130 2.43 -4.19 4.72
CA ASP A 130 0.98 -4.24 4.41
C ASP A 130 0.22 -5.27 5.27
N LYS A 131 0.87 -6.38 5.63
CA LYS A 131 0.23 -7.38 6.50
C LYS A 131 0.22 -6.97 7.96
N ILE A 132 1.34 -6.47 8.47
CA ILE A 132 1.47 -6.16 9.91
C ILE A 132 0.81 -4.83 10.31
N SER A 133 0.49 -3.95 9.36
CA SER A 133 -0.29 -2.72 9.62
C SER A 133 -1.74 -2.98 10.09
N ARG A 134 -2.26 -4.21 9.96
CA ARG A 134 -3.65 -4.54 10.33
C ARG A 134 -3.79 -4.83 11.82
N ASN A 135 -4.66 -4.11 12.50
CA ASN A 135 -4.87 -4.21 13.97
C ASN A 135 -5.85 -5.33 14.36
N CYS A 136 -5.52 -6.60 14.09
CA CYS A 136 -6.45 -7.72 14.33
C CYS A 136 -6.85 -7.90 15.81
N PHE A 137 -6.00 -7.48 16.76
CA PHE A 137 -6.30 -7.50 18.20
C PHE A 137 -7.53 -6.68 18.59
N ASN A 138 -7.96 -5.73 17.74
CA ASN A 138 -9.12 -4.86 17.96
C ASN A 138 -10.13 -4.95 16.79
N CYS A 139 -10.16 -6.08 16.06
CA CYS A 139 -11.02 -6.24 14.89
C CYS A 139 -12.36 -6.90 15.27
N GLU A 140 -13.47 -6.17 15.11
CA GLU A 140 -14.82 -6.68 15.37
C GLU A 140 -15.23 -7.82 14.41
N ALA A 141 -14.71 -7.82 13.18
CA ALA A 141 -15.01 -8.82 12.16
C ALA A 141 -14.05 -10.03 12.17
N ILE A 142 -13.27 -10.24 13.24
CA ILE A 142 -12.18 -11.23 13.27
C ILE A 142 -12.64 -12.67 13.01
N PHE A 143 -13.84 -13.03 13.48
CA PHE A 143 -14.44 -14.36 13.30
C PHE A 143 -14.96 -14.61 11.88
N LYS A 144 -15.18 -13.55 11.09
CA LYS A 144 -15.58 -13.63 9.67
C LYS A 144 -14.38 -13.47 8.73
N CYS A 145 -13.21 -13.15 9.26
CA CYS A 145 -12.03 -12.83 8.46
C CYS A 145 -11.50 -14.07 7.74
N ASN A 146 -11.20 -13.91 6.45
CA ASN A 146 -10.67 -14.98 5.60
C ASN A 146 -9.15 -15.21 5.73
N TRP A 147 -8.44 -14.36 6.48
CA TRP A 147 -7.04 -14.60 6.77
C TRP A 147 -6.91 -15.79 7.73
N GLY A 148 -6.02 -16.73 7.42
CA GLY A 148 -5.67 -17.80 8.36
C GLY A 148 -5.04 -17.23 9.63
N GLU A 149 -5.20 -17.93 10.75
CA GLU A 149 -4.80 -17.46 12.09
C GLU A 149 -3.35 -16.94 12.16
N ARG A 150 -2.41 -17.60 11.48
CA ARG A 150 -0.99 -17.18 11.47
C ARG A 150 -0.74 -15.81 10.82
N LYS A 151 -1.66 -15.33 9.97
CA LYS A 151 -1.57 -14.02 9.32
C LYS A 151 -2.18 -12.89 10.15
N LYS A 152 -2.99 -13.22 11.16
CA LYS A 152 -3.66 -12.22 12.01
C LYS A 152 -2.67 -11.63 13.02
N ASN A 153 -2.83 -10.35 13.34
CA ASN A 153 -1.97 -9.61 14.27
C ASN A 153 -2.68 -9.38 15.61
N TYR A 154 -2.72 -10.43 16.44
CA TYR A 154 -3.28 -10.36 17.80
C TYR A 154 -2.35 -9.67 18.80
N ASN A 155 -1.08 -9.51 18.43
CA ASN A 155 -0.06 -8.81 19.20
C ASN A 155 0.63 -7.82 18.26
N ILE A 156 1.27 -6.80 18.84
CA ILE A 156 2.12 -5.86 18.09
C ILE A 156 3.30 -6.63 17.48
N LYS A 157 3.57 -6.37 16.21
CA LYS A 157 4.71 -6.91 15.45
C LYS A 157 5.54 -5.73 14.94
N TYR A 158 6.85 -5.81 15.08
CA TYR A 158 7.85 -4.87 14.57
C TYR A 158 8.99 -5.68 13.97
#